data_AF-A0A2W1BMY3-F1
#
_entry.id   AF-A0A2W1BMY3-F1
#
_cell.length_a   1.000
_cell.length_b   1.000
_cell.length_c   1.000
_cell.angle_alpha   90.00
_cell.angle_beta   90.00
_cell.angle_gamma   90.00
#
_symmetry.space_group_name_H-M   'P 1'
#
loop_
_entity.id
_entity.type
_entity.pdbx_description
1 polymer ?
#
loop_
_entity_poly.entity_id
_entity_poly.type
_entity_poly.pdbx_seq_one_letter_code
_entity_poly.pdbx_strand_id
1 'polypeptide(L)'
;MCSKGLISVLILYLCFDFAHQHKENHMSRLYRQLAARMPAANDWDFLMFTQQWPSSMCKVWTHKKPHHHCVFPKKPDSWTIHGIWPTKKGTKGPFNCNNTWLFDVEQIRPIENELEEAWTNIEKETALYNLWAHEWNKHGTCAASLEALNSQLKYFSKGIELLNKYHMNDMLTAANILPSNTTGLNAQDINKAIVSKLGIRPFIACEFEDGIQYLMELRICFDKQMNVMECEGEHEINGLITNCVISKEIMYPAREQPPNRQLVQLYKFVNWVQWFTL
;
A
#
# COMPACT_ATOMS: atom_id res chain seq x y z
N MET A 1 16.07 78.53 38.15
CA MET A 1 15.22 78.81 36.97
C MET A 1 15.69 77.91 35.82
N CYS A 2 14.75 77.25 35.12
CA CYS A 2 14.93 76.46 33.89
C CYS A 2 15.79 77.19 32.82
N SER A 3 16.41 76.58 31.81
CA SER A 3 16.05 75.41 30.96
C SER A 3 17.34 74.94 30.23
N LYS A 4 17.75 73.65 30.24
CA LYS A 4 17.48 72.57 29.25
C LYS A 4 17.42 73.05 27.78
N GLY A 5 18.13 72.47 26.81
CA GLY A 5 18.94 71.24 26.80
C GLY A 5 19.60 71.03 25.44
N LEU A 6 20.64 70.20 25.43
CA LEU A 6 21.43 69.85 24.26
C LEU A 6 21.78 68.37 24.36
N ILE A 7 20.79 67.50 24.16
CA ILE A 7 21.01 66.04 24.10
C ILE A 7 20.11 65.45 23.02
N SER A 8 20.76 65.04 21.94
CA SER A 8 20.49 63.82 21.18
C SER A 8 19.46 63.83 20.04
N VAL A 9 20.00 64.04 18.84
CA VAL A 9 19.41 63.55 17.58
C VAL A 9 19.91 62.13 17.23
N LEU A 10 20.93 61.60 17.94
CA LEU A 10 21.45 60.24 17.71
C LEU A 10 20.72 59.11 18.49
N ILE A 11 19.93 59.42 19.51
CA ILE A 11 19.16 58.41 20.28
C ILE A 11 17.81 58.10 19.61
N LEU A 12 17.30 58.97 18.75
CA LEU A 12 16.04 58.71 18.05
C LEU A 12 16.15 57.61 16.97
N TYR A 13 17.33 57.42 16.37
CA TYR A 13 17.56 56.29 15.45
C TYR A 13 17.76 54.96 16.20
N LEU A 14 18.42 54.95 17.36
CA LEU A 14 18.63 53.72 18.14
C LEU A 14 17.38 53.25 18.91
N CYS A 15 16.39 54.11 19.14
CA CYS A 15 15.11 53.70 19.72
C CYS A 15 14.13 53.12 18.69
N PHE A 16 14.32 53.37 17.38
CA PHE A 16 13.50 52.75 16.33
C PHE A 16 13.98 51.32 15.99
N ASP A 17 15.26 51.00 16.18
CA ASP A 17 15.80 49.65 15.94
C ASP A 17 15.63 48.67 17.13
N PHE A 18 15.37 49.15 18.36
CA PHE A 18 15.17 48.28 19.53
C PHE A 18 13.71 47.90 19.81
N ALA A 19 12.72 48.50 19.14
CA ALA A 19 11.30 48.22 19.36
C ALA A 19 10.70 47.18 18.40
N HIS A 20 11.49 46.65 17.46
CA HIS A 20 11.12 45.51 16.61
C HIS A 20 11.85 44.23 16.99
N GLN A 21 12.18 44.08 18.27
CA GLN A 21 12.59 42.81 18.85
C GLN A 21 11.34 41.95 19.09
N HIS A 22 10.95 41.21 18.04
CA HIS A 22 10.21 39.94 18.03
C HIS A 22 9.41 39.60 19.32
N LYS A 23 8.22 40.20 19.50
CA LYS A 23 7.18 39.56 20.33
C LYS A 23 6.56 38.43 19.52
N GLU A 24 7.19 37.26 19.56
CA GLU A 24 6.52 36.05 19.11
C GLU A 24 5.25 35.86 19.93
N ASN A 25 4.09 35.91 19.26
CA ASN A 25 2.83 35.69 19.96
C ASN A 25 2.81 34.25 20.50
N HIS A 26 2.17 34.06 21.67
CA HIS A 26 2.07 32.75 22.33
C HIS A 26 1.56 31.66 21.37
N MET A 27 0.67 32.03 20.45
CA MET A 27 0.17 31.15 19.40
C MET A 27 1.25 30.68 18.43
N SER A 28 2.14 31.54 17.94
CA SER A 28 3.26 31.16 17.05
C SER A 28 4.27 30.26 17.74
N ARG A 29 4.43 30.43 19.06
CA ARG A 29 5.27 29.59 19.90
C ARG A 29 4.62 28.22 20.11
N LEU A 30 3.31 28.20 20.34
CA LEU A 30 2.51 26.98 20.39
C LEU A 30 2.53 26.24 19.04
N TYR A 31 2.33 26.94 17.92
CA TYR A 31 2.40 26.39 16.57
C TYR A 31 3.78 25.82 16.25
N ARG A 32 4.87 26.49 16.63
CA ARG A 32 6.22 25.93 16.48
C ARG A 32 6.48 24.73 17.36
N GLN A 33 6.01 24.74 18.61
CA GLN A 33 6.11 23.59 19.51
C GLN A 33 5.26 22.41 19.02
N LEU A 34 4.11 22.66 18.40
CA LEU A 34 3.27 21.64 17.77
C LEU A 34 3.89 21.11 16.47
N ALA A 35 4.45 21.99 15.62
CA ALA A 35 5.17 21.61 14.41
C ALA A 35 6.45 20.81 14.72
N ALA A 36 7.14 21.11 15.81
CA ALA A 36 8.30 20.35 16.28
C ALA A 36 7.94 18.99 16.92
N ARG A 37 6.65 18.75 17.21
CA ARG A 37 6.13 17.48 17.76
C ARG A 37 5.49 16.58 16.70
N MET A 38 5.23 17.09 15.50
CA MET A 38 4.89 16.24 14.37
C MET A 38 6.18 15.55 13.91
N PRO A 39 6.21 14.21 13.77
CA PRO A 39 7.29 13.56 13.06
C PRO A 39 7.45 14.27 11.72
N ALA A 40 8.67 14.66 11.36
CA ALA A 40 8.90 15.22 10.04
C ALA A 40 8.30 14.25 9.01
N ALA A 41 7.62 14.76 7.97
CA ALA A 41 7.04 13.97 6.88
C ALA A 41 8.02 12.94 6.24
N ASN A 42 9.33 13.09 6.53
CA ASN A 42 10.44 12.32 5.99
C ASN A 42 11.07 11.33 7.01
N ASP A 43 10.50 11.20 8.21
CA ASP A 43 10.99 10.33 9.28
C ASP A 43 10.44 8.89 9.13
N TRP A 44 11.04 8.15 8.20
CA TRP A 44 10.79 6.74 7.93
C TRP A 44 12.07 6.04 7.49
N ASP A 45 12.13 4.71 7.62
CA ASP A 45 13.38 3.95 7.53
C ASP A 45 13.54 3.20 6.19
N PHE A 46 12.48 2.53 5.74
CA PHE A 46 12.47 1.72 4.52
C PHE A 46 11.16 1.84 3.75
N LEU A 47 11.12 1.34 2.52
CA LEU A 47 9.92 1.19 1.72
C LEU A 47 9.46 -0.27 1.79
N MET A 48 8.20 -0.50 2.16
CA MET A 48 7.56 -1.79 2.05
C MET A 48 6.79 -1.85 0.72
N PHE A 49 7.21 -2.71 -0.19
CA PHE A 49 6.49 -2.97 -1.43
C PHE A 49 5.56 -4.15 -1.24
N THR A 50 4.27 -3.91 -1.39
CA THR A 50 3.19 -4.86 -1.12
C THR A 50 2.54 -5.27 -2.42
N GLN A 51 2.59 -6.56 -2.73
CA GLN A 51 1.77 -7.19 -3.77
C GLN A 51 0.60 -7.93 -3.11
N GLN A 52 -0.58 -7.86 -3.72
CA GLN A 52 -1.80 -8.51 -3.27
C GLN A 52 -2.23 -9.61 -4.26
N TRP A 53 -2.91 -10.64 -3.74
CA TRP A 53 -3.49 -11.71 -4.53
C TRP A 53 -4.96 -11.43 -4.84
N PRO A 54 -5.32 -11.12 -6.11
CA PRO A 54 -6.67 -10.68 -6.44
C PRO A 54 -7.78 -11.66 -6.06
N SER A 55 -7.54 -12.97 -6.15
CA SER A 55 -8.58 -13.97 -5.84
C SER A 55 -8.89 -14.05 -4.35
N SER A 56 -7.90 -13.87 -3.47
CA SER A 56 -8.16 -13.79 -2.02
C SER A 56 -8.84 -12.48 -1.64
N MET A 57 -8.35 -11.35 -2.16
CA MET A 57 -8.99 -10.04 -1.99
C MET A 57 -10.46 -10.08 -2.40
N CYS A 58 -10.76 -10.72 -3.54
CA CYS A 58 -12.12 -10.88 -4.02
C CYS A 58 -13.00 -11.74 -3.10
N LYS A 59 -12.49 -12.84 -2.56
CA LYS A 59 -13.24 -13.67 -1.61
C LYS A 59 -13.61 -12.90 -0.36
N VAL A 60 -12.65 -12.16 0.21
CA VAL A 60 -12.90 -11.29 1.38
C VAL A 60 -13.90 -10.18 1.04
N TRP A 61 -13.76 -9.53 -0.12
CA TRP A 61 -14.63 -8.44 -0.57
C TRP A 61 -16.09 -8.89 -0.75
N THR A 62 -16.29 -10.04 -1.38
CA THR A 62 -17.62 -10.61 -1.66
C THR A 62 -18.24 -11.29 -0.45
N HIS A 63 -17.43 -11.81 0.48
CA HIS A 63 -17.92 -12.29 1.78
C HIS A 63 -18.48 -11.14 2.63
N LYS A 64 -17.76 -10.01 2.70
CA LYS A 64 -18.19 -8.82 3.44
C LYS A 64 -19.56 -8.30 2.98
N LYS A 65 -19.84 -8.32 1.66
CA LYS A 65 -21.18 -8.09 1.12
C LYS A 65 -21.45 -8.97 -0.12
N PRO A 66 -22.45 -9.86 -0.10
CA PRO A 66 -22.70 -10.82 -1.20
C PRO A 66 -23.02 -10.22 -2.58
N HIS A 67 -23.39 -8.94 -2.66
CA HIS A 67 -23.67 -8.26 -3.92
C HIS A 67 -22.44 -7.58 -4.53
N HIS A 68 -21.31 -7.62 -3.82
CA HIS A 68 -20.05 -7.12 -4.35
C HIS A 68 -19.52 -8.00 -5.47
N HIS A 69 -18.74 -7.40 -6.35
CA HIS A 69 -18.07 -8.03 -7.47
C HIS A 69 -16.63 -7.57 -7.52
N CYS A 70 -15.84 -8.27 -8.33
CA CYS A 70 -14.42 -8.02 -8.42
C CYS A 70 -14.00 -7.67 -9.85
N VAL A 71 -13.02 -6.79 -9.95
CA VAL A 71 -12.22 -6.57 -11.16
C VAL A 71 -10.93 -7.36 -11.00
N PHE A 72 -10.48 -7.97 -12.09
CA PHE A 72 -9.26 -8.76 -12.12
C PHE A 72 -8.36 -8.30 -13.27
N PRO A 73 -7.04 -8.43 -13.14
CA PRO A 73 -6.13 -8.22 -14.26
C PRO A 73 -6.49 -9.16 -15.43
N LYS A 74 -6.13 -8.76 -16.66
CA LYS A 74 -6.41 -9.55 -17.87
C LYS A 74 -5.73 -10.90 -17.82
N LYS A 75 -4.46 -10.93 -17.40
CA LYS A 75 -3.72 -12.18 -17.23
C LYS A 75 -4.27 -12.91 -15.99
N PRO A 76 -4.74 -14.16 -16.13
CA PRO A 76 -5.17 -14.94 -14.98
C PRO A 76 -4.01 -15.17 -14.03
N ASP A 77 -4.33 -15.43 -12.76
CA ASP A 77 -3.38 -15.83 -11.74
C ASP A 77 -2.16 -14.91 -11.62
N SER A 78 -2.39 -13.60 -11.75
CA SER A 78 -1.35 -12.57 -11.67
C SER A 78 -1.51 -11.76 -10.40
N TRP A 79 -0.39 -11.56 -9.70
CA TRP A 79 -0.31 -10.67 -8.55
C TRP A 79 -0.39 -9.23 -9.03
N THR A 80 -1.03 -8.37 -8.23
CA THR A 80 -1.10 -6.93 -8.50
C THR A 80 -0.48 -6.17 -7.33
N ILE A 81 -0.09 -4.92 -7.57
CA ILE A 81 0.41 -4.03 -6.54
C ILE A 81 -0.76 -3.65 -5.63
N HIS A 82 -0.51 -3.66 -4.32
CA HIS A 82 -1.33 -2.94 -3.36
C HIS A 82 -0.69 -1.57 -3.08
N GLY A 83 0.62 -1.53 -2.79
CA GLY A 83 1.26 -0.28 -2.40
C GLY A 83 2.77 -0.26 -2.28
N ILE A 84 3.32 0.96 -2.21
CA ILE A 84 4.70 1.25 -1.79
C ILE A 84 4.62 2.12 -0.54
N TRP A 85 4.96 1.56 0.62
CA TRP A 85 4.69 2.20 1.90
C TRP A 85 5.99 2.61 2.60
N PRO A 86 6.29 3.92 2.68
CA PRO A 86 7.25 4.44 3.65
C PRO A 86 6.91 3.94 5.05
N THR A 87 7.86 3.25 5.66
CA THR A 87 7.66 2.55 6.93
C THR A 87 8.77 2.91 7.89
N LYS A 88 8.39 3.32 9.09
CA LYS A 88 9.27 3.46 10.24
C LYS A 88 9.24 2.16 11.05
N LYS A 89 10.42 1.65 11.38
CA LYS A 89 10.63 0.36 12.05
C LYS A 89 9.75 0.22 13.29
N GLY A 90 9.04 -0.90 13.37
CA GLY A 90 8.13 -1.21 14.50
C GLY A 90 6.83 -0.41 14.47
N THR A 91 6.52 0.28 13.37
CA THR A 91 5.27 1.03 13.18
C THR A 91 4.67 0.69 11.82
N LYS A 92 3.41 1.08 11.59
CA LYS A 92 2.77 0.90 10.28
C LYS A 92 2.93 2.10 9.34
N GLY A 93 3.39 3.23 9.85
CA GLY A 93 3.42 4.52 9.14
C GLY A 93 4.85 4.99 8.84
N PRO A 94 5.03 6.24 8.39
CA PRO A 94 4.09 7.36 8.48
C PRO A 94 2.94 7.30 7.46
N PHE A 95 1.91 8.12 7.69
CA PHE A 95 0.74 8.24 6.82
C PHE A 95 0.36 9.70 6.60
N ASN A 96 -0.27 10.00 5.46
CA ASN A 96 -0.87 11.30 5.14
C ASN A 96 0.10 12.47 5.35
N CYS A 97 1.35 12.31 4.90
CA CYS A 97 2.43 13.26 5.20
C CYS A 97 2.23 14.64 4.57
N ASN A 98 1.40 14.73 3.52
CA ASN A 98 1.01 16.00 2.95
C ASN A 98 -0.44 16.00 2.44
N ASN A 99 -1.34 16.67 3.15
CA ASN A 99 -2.76 16.74 2.80
C ASN A 99 -3.08 17.77 1.69
N THR A 100 -2.10 18.53 1.18
CA THR A 100 -2.30 19.45 0.05
C THR A 100 -1.85 18.85 -1.28
N TRP A 101 -1.07 17.76 -1.25
CA TRP A 101 -0.62 17.03 -2.45
C TRP A 101 -1.62 15.94 -2.81
N LEU A 102 -2.82 16.33 -3.17
CA LEU A 102 -3.89 15.39 -3.51
C LEU A 102 -3.59 14.65 -4.82
N PHE A 103 -4.11 13.43 -4.92
CA PHE A 103 -4.08 12.64 -6.14
C PHE A 103 -4.74 13.39 -7.30
N ASP A 104 -4.09 13.36 -8.47
CA ASP A 104 -4.51 14.01 -9.69
C ASP A 104 -4.33 13.04 -10.86
N VAL A 105 -5.45 12.62 -11.46
CA VAL A 105 -5.51 11.66 -12.56
C VAL A 105 -4.69 12.15 -13.76
N GLU A 106 -4.62 13.46 -14.00
CA GLU A 106 -3.85 13.99 -15.14
C GLU A 106 -2.36 13.67 -15.03
N GLN A 107 -1.83 13.53 -13.80
CA GLN A 107 -0.42 13.23 -13.56
C GLN A 107 -0.05 11.78 -13.92
N ILE A 108 -1.02 10.87 -13.90
CA ILE A 108 -0.81 9.44 -14.16
C ILE A 108 -1.41 8.98 -15.49
N ARG A 109 -2.15 9.85 -16.19
CA ARG A 109 -2.76 9.56 -17.50
C ARG A 109 -1.83 8.85 -18.49
N PRO A 110 -0.52 9.17 -18.59
CA PRO A 110 0.39 8.45 -19.49
C PRO A 110 0.58 6.96 -19.21
N ILE A 111 0.25 6.48 -18.00
CA ILE A 111 0.46 5.10 -17.53
C ILE A 111 -0.82 4.46 -16.97
N GLU A 112 -1.98 5.05 -17.25
CA GLU A 112 -3.27 4.62 -16.70
C GLU A 112 -3.60 3.16 -17.07
N ASN A 113 -3.39 2.78 -18.32
CA ASN A 113 -3.63 1.42 -18.81
C ASN A 113 -2.72 0.39 -18.12
N GLU A 114 -1.46 0.74 -17.89
CA GLU A 114 -0.51 -0.10 -17.16
C GLU A 114 -0.94 -0.24 -15.69
N LEU A 115 -1.46 0.82 -15.07
CA LEU A 115 -1.97 0.76 -13.70
C LEU A 115 -3.23 -0.08 -13.57
N GLU A 116 -4.13 -0.08 -14.55
CA GLU A 116 -5.31 -0.96 -14.54
C GLU A 116 -4.92 -2.45 -14.45
N GLU A 117 -3.79 -2.84 -15.03
CA GLU A 117 -3.28 -4.22 -14.99
C GLU A 117 -2.35 -4.49 -13.80
N ALA A 118 -1.39 -3.61 -13.55
CA ALA A 118 -0.34 -3.82 -12.56
C ALA A 118 -0.82 -3.49 -11.14
N TRP A 119 -1.74 -2.54 -11.00
CA TRP A 119 -2.20 -1.99 -9.72
C TRP A 119 -3.73 -1.96 -9.68
N THR A 120 -4.35 -3.06 -10.14
CA THR A 120 -5.80 -3.17 -10.33
C THR A 120 -6.57 -2.86 -9.05
N ASN A 121 -7.56 -1.96 -9.16
CA ASN A 121 -8.57 -1.80 -8.13
C ASN A 121 -9.57 -2.96 -8.19
N ILE A 122 -9.43 -3.92 -7.28
CA ILE A 122 -10.22 -5.17 -7.29
C ILE A 122 -11.68 -4.91 -6.89
N GLU A 123 -11.96 -3.92 -6.06
CA GLU A 123 -13.28 -3.64 -5.50
C GLU A 123 -14.19 -2.93 -6.52
N LYS A 124 -14.96 -3.69 -7.30
CA LYS A 124 -15.72 -3.17 -8.46
C LYS A 124 -16.73 -2.08 -8.09
N GLU A 125 -17.28 -2.13 -6.88
CA GLU A 125 -18.27 -1.16 -6.41
C GLU A 125 -17.64 0.18 -5.97
N THR A 126 -16.32 0.32 -6.03
CA THR A 126 -15.61 1.58 -5.78
C THR A 126 -15.26 2.30 -7.09
N ALA A 127 -14.94 3.60 -7.01
CA ALA A 127 -14.51 4.36 -8.19
C ALA A 127 -13.19 3.79 -8.74
N LEU A 128 -13.00 3.85 -10.07
CA LEU A 128 -11.82 3.31 -10.75
C LEU A 128 -10.49 3.70 -10.06
N TYR A 129 -10.33 4.99 -9.78
CA TYR A 129 -9.12 5.57 -9.18
C TYR A 129 -9.05 5.46 -7.65
N ASN A 130 -10.02 4.83 -6.98
CA ASN A 130 -10.12 4.84 -5.52
C ASN A 130 -8.86 4.29 -4.84
N LEU A 131 -8.34 3.17 -5.33
CA LEU A 131 -7.11 2.57 -4.82
C LEU A 131 -5.91 3.51 -5.01
N TRP A 132 -5.69 4.04 -6.23
CA TRP A 132 -4.54 4.89 -6.51
C TRP A 132 -4.59 6.21 -5.73
N ALA A 133 -5.78 6.80 -5.60
CA ALA A 133 -5.97 7.98 -4.77
C ALA A 133 -5.67 7.70 -3.28
N HIS A 134 -6.11 6.55 -2.76
CA HIS A 134 -5.78 6.12 -1.39
C HIS A 134 -4.28 5.97 -1.20
N GLU A 135 -3.62 5.22 -2.09
CA GLU A 135 -2.20 4.91 -1.99
C GLU A 135 -1.34 6.17 -2.10
N TRP A 136 -1.66 7.07 -3.03
CA TRP A 136 -0.93 8.33 -3.14
C TRP A 136 -1.13 9.22 -1.90
N ASN A 137 -2.38 9.52 -1.54
CA ASN A 137 -2.67 10.47 -0.46
C ASN A 137 -2.09 9.99 0.87
N LYS A 138 -2.22 8.69 1.16
CA LYS A 138 -1.79 8.09 2.43
C LYS A 138 -0.31 7.75 2.48
N HIS A 139 0.27 7.23 1.40
CA HIS A 139 1.64 6.69 1.39
C HIS A 139 2.57 7.44 0.44
N GLY A 140 2.12 7.72 -0.79
CA GLY A 140 2.90 8.42 -1.81
C GLY A 140 3.38 9.81 -1.38
N THR A 141 2.55 10.56 -0.63
CA THR A 141 2.92 11.88 -0.09
C THR A 141 4.11 11.81 0.89
N CYS A 142 4.29 10.69 1.60
CA CYS A 142 5.46 10.44 2.46
C CYS A 142 6.69 10.01 1.65
N ALA A 143 6.45 9.22 0.61
CA ALA A 143 7.48 8.69 -0.28
C ALA A 143 8.14 9.77 -1.14
N ALA A 144 7.40 10.86 -1.40
CA ALA A 144 7.84 11.97 -2.22
C ALA A 144 9.04 12.76 -1.67
N SER A 145 9.48 12.45 -0.45
CA SER A 145 10.78 12.88 0.09
C SER A 145 11.99 12.26 -0.64
N LEU A 146 11.80 11.14 -1.34
CA LEU A 146 12.82 10.56 -2.23
C LEU A 146 12.64 11.04 -3.66
N GLU A 147 13.73 11.47 -4.30
CA GLU A 147 13.74 11.95 -5.70
C GLU A 147 13.16 10.92 -6.69
N ALA A 148 13.38 9.63 -6.42
CA ALA A 148 12.85 8.54 -7.23
C ALA A 148 11.32 8.39 -7.17
N LEU A 149 10.65 9.02 -6.20
CA LEU A 149 9.22 8.90 -5.91
C LEU A 149 8.53 10.28 -5.74
N ASN A 150 9.23 11.39 -6.03
CA ASN A 150 8.80 12.75 -5.70
C ASN A 150 7.70 13.35 -6.60
N SER A 151 6.99 12.51 -7.34
CA SER A 151 5.78 12.88 -8.07
C SER A 151 4.86 11.67 -8.18
N GLN A 152 3.57 11.91 -8.47
CA GLN A 152 2.60 10.82 -8.69
C GLN A 152 3.08 9.88 -9.79
N LEU A 153 3.45 10.44 -10.95
CA LEU A 153 3.97 9.65 -12.07
C LEU A 153 5.16 8.78 -11.65
N LYS A 154 6.15 9.36 -10.95
CA LYS A 154 7.33 8.60 -10.49
C LYS A 154 6.96 7.51 -9.49
N TYR A 155 6.08 7.79 -8.54
CA TYR A 155 5.63 6.83 -7.53
C TYR A 155 4.95 5.61 -8.17
N PHE A 156 4.00 5.86 -9.06
CA PHE A 156 3.27 4.80 -9.75
C PHE A 156 4.14 4.05 -10.77
N SER A 157 4.94 4.75 -11.58
CA SER A 157 5.91 4.12 -12.49
C SER A 157 6.91 3.25 -11.74
N LYS A 158 7.39 3.68 -10.56
CA LYS A 158 8.29 2.86 -9.75
C LYS A 158 7.59 1.61 -9.24
N GLY A 159 6.32 1.68 -8.83
CA GLY A 159 5.55 0.50 -8.46
C GLY A 159 5.48 -0.54 -9.58
N ILE A 160 5.20 -0.09 -10.81
CA ILE A 160 5.17 -0.96 -11.99
C ILE A 160 6.55 -1.58 -12.26
N GLU A 161 7.63 -0.80 -12.16
CA GLU A 161 9.01 -1.30 -12.29
C GLU A 161 9.33 -2.39 -11.26
N LEU A 162 8.97 -2.15 -9.99
CA LEU A 162 9.18 -3.11 -8.91
C LEU A 162 8.35 -4.38 -9.09
N LEU A 163 7.10 -4.27 -9.55
CA LEU A 163 6.27 -5.43 -9.87
C LEU A 163 6.92 -6.28 -10.94
N ASN A 164 7.37 -5.67 -12.04
CA ASN A 164 8.01 -6.39 -13.15
C ASN A 164 9.31 -7.08 -12.73
N LYS A 165 10.07 -6.48 -11.80
CA LYS A 165 11.36 -7.02 -11.34
C LYS A 165 11.20 -8.09 -10.26
N TYR A 166 10.21 -7.95 -9.38
CA TYR A 166 10.03 -8.77 -8.18
C TYR A 166 8.64 -9.43 -8.16
N HIS A 167 8.16 -9.87 -9.31
CA HIS A 167 6.83 -10.45 -9.47
C HIS A 167 6.68 -11.74 -8.62
N MET A 168 5.79 -11.73 -7.64
CA MET A 168 5.67 -12.83 -6.67
C MET A 168 5.29 -14.15 -7.33
N ASN A 169 4.46 -14.10 -8.37
CA ASN A 169 4.06 -15.28 -9.12
C ASN A 169 5.27 -16.05 -9.68
N ASP A 170 6.31 -15.35 -10.11
CA ASP A 170 7.47 -15.97 -10.76
C ASP A 170 8.31 -16.75 -9.73
N MET A 171 8.41 -16.21 -8.52
CA MET A 171 9.12 -16.86 -7.41
C MET A 171 8.35 -18.08 -6.90
N LEU A 172 7.03 -17.95 -6.73
CA LEU A 172 6.16 -19.05 -6.30
C LEU A 172 6.13 -20.18 -7.34
N THR A 173 5.92 -19.84 -8.62
CA THR A 173 5.87 -20.82 -9.71
C THR A 173 7.19 -21.56 -9.87
N ALA A 174 8.34 -20.88 -9.69
CA ALA A 174 9.65 -21.52 -9.73
C ALA A 174 9.86 -22.57 -8.62
N ALA A 175 9.06 -22.51 -7.54
CA ALA A 175 9.02 -23.49 -6.47
C ALA A 175 7.85 -24.50 -6.61
N ASN A 176 7.17 -24.52 -7.75
CA ASN A 176 5.94 -25.30 -8.01
C ASN A 176 4.77 -24.95 -7.07
N ILE A 177 4.73 -23.73 -6.54
CA ILE A 177 3.60 -23.21 -5.77
C ILE A 177 2.64 -22.52 -6.74
N LEU A 178 1.52 -23.18 -7.01
CA LEU A 178 0.48 -22.70 -7.92
C LEU A 178 -0.82 -22.44 -7.15
N PRO A 179 -1.68 -21.53 -7.64
CA PRO A 179 -2.99 -21.32 -7.06
C PRO A 179 -3.83 -22.61 -7.09
N SER A 180 -4.49 -22.93 -5.97
CA SER A 180 -5.35 -24.10 -5.81
C SER A 180 -6.55 -23.77 -4.92
N ASN A 181 -7.73 -24.25 -5.33
CA ASN A 181 -8.95 -24.14 -4.54
C ASN A 181 -9.13 -25.30 -3.54
N THR A 182 -8.27 -26.32 -3.59
CA THR A 182 -8.40 -27.55 -2.80
C THR A 182 -7.18 -27.87 -1.95
N THR A 183 -6.04 -27.24 -2.23
CA THR A 183 -4.78 -27.51 -1.54
C THR A 183 -4.31 -26.24 -0.84
N GLY A 184 -4.15 -26.32 0.47
CA GLY A 184 -3.55 -25.26 1.25
C GLY A 184 -2.02 -25.32 1.25
N LEU A 185 -1.39 -24.18 1.53
CA LEU A 185 0.05 -24.01 1.60
C LEU A 185 0.53 -23.87 3.04
N ASN A 186 1.79 -24.24 3.30
CA ASN A 186 2.47 -23.87 4.53
C ASN A 186 3.20 -22.54 4.36
N ALA A 187 3.15 -21.67 5.38
CA ALA A 187 3.89 -20.41 5.39
C ALA A 187 5.40 -20.59 5.18
N GLN A 188 5.98 -21.69 5.67
CA GLN A 188 7.40 -22.02 5.46
C GLN A 188 7.73 -22.25 3.98
N ASP A 189 6.84 -22.87 3.21
CA ASP A 189 7.10 -23.17 1.81
C ASP A 189 7.06 -21.90 0.95
N ILE A 190 6.10 -21.01 1.25
CA ILE A 190 6.02 -19.66 0.66
C ILE A 190 7.30 -18.87 0.98
N ASN A 191 7.70 -18.85 2.25
CA ASN A 191 8.91 -18.15 2.69
C ASN A 191 10.16 -18.69 1.97
N LYS A 192 10.34 -20.01 1.94
CA LYS A 192 11.49 -20.65 1.26
C LYS A 192 11.52 -20.33 -0.23
N ALA A 193 10.37 -20.32 -0.91
CA ALA A 193 10.29 -20.00 -2.33
C ALA A 193 10.86 -18.59 -2.61
N ILE A 194 10.47 -17.60 -1.81
CA ILE A 194 10.91 -16.22 -1.98
C ILE A 194 12.36 -16.02 -1.53
N VAL A 195 12.74 -16.57 -0.36
CA VAL A 195 14.12 -16.52 0.15
C VAL A 195 15.10 -17.12 -0.86
N SER A 196 14.73 -18.20 -1.55
CA SER A 196 15.59 -18.84 -2.56
C SER A 196 15.94 -17.93 -3.75
N LYS A 197 15.12 -16.91 -4.02
CA LYS A 197 15.30 -15.97 -5.12
C LYS A 197 15.89 -14.64 -4.68
N LEU A 198 15.51 -14.15 -3.51
CA LEU A 198 15.88 -12.81 -3.05
C LEU A 198 16.94 -12.80 -1.95
N GLY A 199 17.16 -13.93 -1.27
CA GLY A 199 18.05 -14.01 -0.10
C GLY A 199 17.51 -13.30 1.15
N ILE A 200 16.28 -12.76 1.09
CA ILE A 200 15.60 -12.09 2.19
C ILE A 200 14.25 -12.72 2.48
N ARG A 201 13.77 -12.57 3.72
CA ARG A 201 12.44 -13.03 4.13
C ARG A 201 11.36 -12.04 3.73
N PRO A 202 10.29 -12.48 3.06
CA PRO A 202 9.11 -11.65 2.84
C PRO A 202 8.26 -11.55 4.11
N PHE A 203 7.43 -10.52 4.19
CA PHE A 203 6.25 -10.54 5.06
C PHE A 203 5.13 -11.32 4.34
N ILE A 204 4.60 -12.36 4.98
CA ILE A 204 3.46 -13.14 4.47
C ILE A 204 2.19 -12.67 5.18
N ALA A 205 1.27 -12.04 4.45
CA ALA A 205 0.03 -11.53 5.01
C ALA A 205 -1.16 -12.45 4.71
N CYS A 206 -1.92 -12.78 5.76
CA CYS A 206 -3.17 -13.53 5.65
C CYS A 206 -4.37 -12.78 6.23
N GLU A 207 -5.56 -13.15 5.78
CA GLU A 207 -6.87 -12.78 6.36
C GLU A 207 -7.69 -14.05 6.61
N PHE A 208 -8.49 -14.03 7.67
CA PHE A 208 -9.34 -15.15 8.06
C PHE A 208 -10.79 -14.81 7.74
N GLU A 209 -11.43 -15.66 6.94
CA GLU A 209 -12.87 -15.57 6.68
C GLU A 209 -13.50 -16.97 6.74
N ASP A 210 -14.60 -17.11 7.48
CA ASP A 210 -15.33 -18.36 7.71
C ASP A 210 -14.44 -19.55 8.13
N GLY A 211 -13.44 -19.28 8.95
CA GLY A 211 -12.50 -20.30 9.45
C GLY A 211 -11.40 -20.70 8.45
N ILE A 212 -11.42 -20.15 7.24
CA ILE A 212 -10.41 -20.34 6.19
C ILE A 212 -9.41 -19.18 6.25
N GLN A 213 -8.12 -19.50 6.17
CA GLN A 213 -7.04 -18.53 6.09
C GLN A 213 -6.65 -18.32 4.63
N TYR A 214 -6.71 -17.10 4.12
CA TYR A 214 -6.35 -16.77 2.74
C TYR A 214 -5.00 -16.04 2.68
N LEU A 215 -4.16 -16.39 1.69
CA LEU A 215 -2.97 -15.61 1.35
C LEU A 215 -3.42 -14.31 0.70
N MET A 216 -3.23 -13.18 1.38
CA MET A 216 -3.66 -11.88 0.91
C MET A 216 -2.55 -11.14 0.20
N GLU A 217 -1.39 -11.05 0.85
CA GLU A 217 -0.28 -10.23 0.37
C GLU A 217 1.07 -10.88 0.63
N LEU A 218 2.02 -10.51 -0.20
CA LEU A 218 3.44 -10.78 -0.02
C LEU A 218 4.17 -9.45 -0.12
N ARG A 219 4.99 -9.16 0.88
CA ARG A 219 5.68 -7.87 0.99
C ARG A 219 7.18 -8.07 1.08
N ILE A 220 7.91 -7.21 0.39
CA ILE A 220 9.37 -7.13 0.45
C ILE A 220 9.78 -5.69 0.73
N CYS A 221 10.95 -5.52 1.34
CA CYS A 221 11.39 -4.21 1.79
C CYS A 221 12.60 -3.72 0.99
N PHE A 222 12.68 -2.40 0.84
CA PHE A 222 13.76 -1.70 0.18
C PHE A 222 14.32 -0.61 1.07
N ASP A 223 15.64 -0.46 1.04
CA ASP A 223 16.27 0.75 1.57
C ASP A 223 15.90 1.98 0.72
N LYS A 224 16.34 3.17 1.16
CA LYS A 224 16.09 4.43 0.44
C LYS A 224 16.82 4.53 -0.91
N GLN A 225 17.73 3.60 -1.19
CA GLN A 225 18.48 3.49 -2.44
C GLN A 225 17.88 2.42 -3.38
N MET A 226 16.72 1.83 -3.03
CA MET A 226 16.04 0.77 -3.78
C MET A 226 16.78 -0.57 -3.82
N ASN A 227 17.66 -0.82 -2.84
CA ASN A 227 18.22 -2.16 -2.63
C ASN A 227 17.28 -2.97 -1.75
N VAL A 228 17.12 -4.25 -2.08
CA VAL A 228 16.30 -5.18 -1.30
C VAL A 228 16.92 -5.38 0.09
N MET A 229 16.08 -5.39 1.13
CA MET A 229 16.49 -5.59 2.52
C MET A 229 15.44 -6.38 3.31
N GLU A 230 15.82 -6.91 4.47
CA GLU A 230 14.88 -7.51 5.42
C GLU A 230 13.86 -6.47 5.92
N CYS A 231 12.60 -6.88 6.10
CA CYS A 231 11.57 -6.03 6.67
C CYS A 231 11.74 -5.91 8.20
N GLU A 232 12.46 -4.89 8.64
CA GLU A 232 12.79 -4.72 10.05
C GLU A 232 11.61 -4.25 10.91
N GLY A 233 11.51 -4.78 12.13
CA GLY A 233 10.52 -4.35 13.13
C GLY A 233 9.13 -4.97 12.95
N GLU A 234 8.98 -5.87 11.98
CA GLU A 234 7.81 -6.73 11.86
C GLU A 234 7.84 -7.88 12.88
N HIS A 235 6.68 -8.40 13.23
CA HIS A 235 6.58 -9.52 14.17
C HIS A 235 7.11 -10.82 13.54
N GLU A 236 8.04 -11.47 14.24
CA GLU A 236 8.63 -12.73 13.81
C GLU A 236 8.12 -13.89 14.68
N ILE A 237 7.74 -15.00 14.03
CA ILE A 237 7.36 -16.24 14.68
C ILE A 237 7.97 -17.43 13.95
N ASN A 238 8.71 -18.28 14.67
CA ASN A 238 9.40 -19.45 14.10
C ASN A 238 10.22 -19.14 12.84
N GLY A 239 10.95 -18.02 12.83
CA GLY A 239 11.77 -17.59 11.70
C GLY A 239 10.99 -16.95 10.54
N LEU A 240 9.67 -16.81 10.65
CA LEU A 240 8.79 -16.22 9.63
C LEU A 240 8.33 -14.84 10.04
N ILE A 241 8.30 -13.92 9.08
CA ILE A 241 7.70 -12.61 9.23
C ILE A 241 6.26 -12.70 8.70
N THR A 242 5.27 -12.78 9.59
CA THR A 242 3.88 -13.07 9.18
C THR A 242 2.84 -12.76 10.24
N ASN A 243 1.62 -12.44 9.82
CA ASN A 243 0.42 -12.46 10.67
C ASN A 243 -0.42 -13.75 10.50
N CYS A 244 -0.01 -14.69 9.65
CA CYS A 244 -0.70 -15.95 9.43
C CYS A 244 -0.56 -16.86 10.66
N VAL A 245 -1.60 -17.64 10.95
CA VAL A 245 -1.54 -18.74 11.92
C VAL A 245 -0.75 -19.89 11.29
N ILE A 246 0.49 -20.04 11.74
CA ILE A 246 1.47 -20.99 11.19
C ILE A 246 1.06 -22.47 11.30
N SER A 247 0.15 -22.82 12.20
CA SER A 247 -0.37 -24.18 12.37
C SER A 247 -1.52 -24.52 11.42
N LYS A 248 -2.02 -23.53 10.67
CA LYS A 248 -3.10 -23.70 9.70
C LYS A 248 -2.55 -23.57 8.28
N GLU A 249 -3.14 -24.34 7.38
CA GLU A 249 -2.88 -24.17 5.96
C GLU A 249 -3.39 -22.80 5.48
N ILE A 250 -2.71 -22.25 4.47
CA ILE A 250 -3.04 -20.99 3.83
C ILE A 250 -3.63 -21.30 2.46
N MET A 251 -4.86 -20.88 2.21
CA MET A 251 -5.49 -20.97 0.90
C MET A 251 -4.89 -19.93 -0.04
N TYR A 252 -4.37 -20.40 -1.17
CA TYR A 252 -3.93 -19.60 -2.31
C TYR A 252 -4.86 -19.89 -3.49
N PRO A 253 -6.09 -19.32 -3.50
CA PRO A 253 -7.15 -19.73 -4.41
C PRO A 253 -6.82 -19.36 -5.86
N ALA A 254 -7.17 -20.24 -6.79
CA ALA A 254 -7.10 -19.92 -8.22
C ALA A 254 -8.22 -18.95 -8.60
N ARG A 255 -8.02 -18.16 -9.67
CA ARG A 255 -9.08 -17.30 -10.18
C ARG A 255 -10.29 -18.13 -10.59
N GLU A 256 -11.43 -17.87 -9.96
CA GLU A 256 -12.70 -18.46 -10.39
C GLU A 256 -13.04 -18.00 -11.80
N GLN A 257 -13.09 -18.95 -12.74
CA GLN A 257 -13.57 -18.69 -14.08
C GLN A 257 -15.05 -18.32 -13.98
N PRO A 258 -15.52 -17.28 -14.68
CA PRO A 258 -16.94 -17.00 -14.74
C PRO A 258 -17.66 -18.27 -15.23
N PRO A 259 -18.77 -18.68 -14.58
CA PRO A 259 -19.43 -19.91 -14.92
C PRO A 259 -19.80 -19.90 -16.40
N ASN A 260 -19.47 -20.98 -17.12
CA ASN A 260 -19.68 -21.05 -18.56
C ASN A 260 -21.17 -20.79 -18.86
N ARG A 261 -21.44 -19.72 -19.62
CA ARG A 261 -22.80 -19.25 -19.92
C ARG A 261 -23.67 -20.35 -20.51
N GLN A 262 -23.10 -21.25 -21.33
CA GLN A 262 -23.82 -22.38 -21.89
C GLN A 262 -24.17 -23.42 -20.81
N LEU A 263 -23.27 -23.71 -19.88
CA LEU A 263 -23.56 -24.63 -18.76
C LEU A 263 -24.61 -24.04 -17.81
N VAL A 264 -24.57 -22.74 -17.54
CA VAL A 264 -25.59 -22.05 -16.73
C VAL A 264 -26.95 -22.08 -17.43
N GLN A 265 -27.00 -21.83 -18.73
CA GLN A 265 -28.23 -21.91 -19.51
C GLN A 265 -28.76 -23.34 -19.60
N LEU A 266 -27.88 -24.33 -19.78
CA LEU A 266 -28.24 -25.74 -19.77
C LEU A 266 -28.78 -26.17 -18.41
N TYR A 267 -28.13 -25.78 -17.31
CA TYR A 267 -28.61 -26.06 -15.96
C TYR A 267 -29.98 -25.43 -15.69
N LYS A 268 -30.16 -24.16 -16.08
CA LYS A 268 -31.47 -23.49 -16.01
C LYS A 268 -32.53 -24.20 -16.84
N PHE A 269 -32.18 -24.66 -18.04
CA PHE A 269 -33.07 -25.39 -18.92
C PHE A 269 -33.43 -26.77 -18.34
N VAL A 270 -32.44 -27.54 -17.88
CA VAL A 270 -32.66 -28.86 -17.24
C VAL A 270 -33.53 -28.72 -16.00
N ASN A 271 -33.23 -27.76 -15.12
CA ASN A 271 -34.08 -27.48 -13.97
C ASN A 271 -35.50 -27.10 -14.41
N TRP A 272 -35.65 -26.22 -15.40
CA TRP A 272 -36.97 -25.83 -15.93
C TRP A 272 -37.75 -27.02 -16.49
N VAL A 273 -37.10 -27.93 -17.24
CA VAL A 273 -37.73 -29.16 -17.76
C VAL A 273 -38.17 -30.09 -16.64
N GLN A 274 -37.39 -30.20 -15.55
CA GLN A 274 -37.76 -31.02 -14.39
C GLN A 274 -39.09 -30.60 -13.74
N TRP A 275 -39.46 -29.32 -13.84
CA TRP A 275 -40.78 -28.82 -13.38
C TRP A 275 -41.96 -29.29 -14.24
N PHE A 276 -41.73 -29.77 -15.47
CA PHE A 276 -42.79 -30.31 -16.35
C PHE A 276 -42.88 -31.84 -16.33
N THR A 277 -41.98 -32.51 -15.61
CA THR A 277 -41.95 -33.97 -15.47
C THR A 277 -42.38 -34.44 -14.06
N LEU A 278 -42.82 -33.52 -13.21
CA LEU A 278 -43.49 -33.74 -11.92
C LEU A 278 -44.96 -33.34 -12.05
#